data_AF-V5V2H6-F1
#
_entry.id   AF-V5V2H6-F1
#
_cell.length_a   1.000
_cell.length_b   1.000
_cell.length_c   1.000
_cell.angle_alpha   90.00
_cell.angle_beta   90.00
_cell.angle_gamma   90.00
#
_symmetry.space_group_name_H-M   'P 1'
#
loop_
_entity.id
_entity.type
_entity.pdbx_description
1 polymer ?
#
loop_
_entity_poly.entity_id
_entity_poly.type
_entity_poly.pdbx_seq_one_letter_code
_entity_poly.pdbx_strand_id
1 'polypeptide(L)'
;MLIPLTQEKVRQLVPLVATGSQYRYVWGKLQDFLRRLTFSVVAVAVIALGLNFLGDSAQLILGLVAGLYWLWAPAVLASFRNRRHRRFPYGGFWRGRVLDVYVTEELVGKEETVNDKGQLVIIENRERCLNLEIGDKTGFETRVQAKLLRQHRGIRPGDAAEMLVLSRRPDLAEIELISEVFLPRHRLWIGTYPILQRDAFIDLSETLRRKARSQAPRRSPRSRRSSL
;
A
#
# COMPACT_ATOMS: atom_id res chain seq x y z
N MET A 1 -16.12 10.82 7.59
CA MET A 1 -16.57 11.85 6.64
C MET A 1 -15.98 11.49 5.30
N LEU A 2 -16.87 11.19 4.36
CA LEU A 2 -16.52 10.81 3.00
C LEU A 2 -16.65 12.02 2.08
N ILE A 3 -15.62 12.27 1.28
CA ILE A 3 -15.59 13.34 0.28
C ILE A 3 -15.45 12.66 -1.09
N PRO A 4 -16.47 12.68 -1.95
CA PRO A 4 -16.37 12.08 -3.28
C PRO A 4 -15.26 12.79 -4.08
N LEU A 5 -14.46 12.01 -4.79
CA LEU A 5 -13.41 12.51 -5.67
C LEU A 5 -13.83 12.38 -7.12
N THR A 6 -13.35 13.29 -7.96
CA THR A 6 -13.51 13.17 -9.41
C THR A 6 -12.73 11.96 -9.92
N GLN A 7 -13.21 11.34 -11.00
CA GLN A 7 -12.56 10.18 -11.60
C GLN A 7 -11.09 10.46 -11.97
N GLU A 8 -10.79 11.67 -12.44
CA GLU A 8 -9.42 12.10 -12.73
C GLU A 8 -8.53 12.09 -11.49
N LYS A 9 -9.03 12.58 -10.35
CA LYS A 9 -8.30 12.56 -9.09
C LYS A 9 -8.07 11.14 -8.59
N VAL A 10 -9.07 10.26 -8.73
CA VAL A 10 -8.90 8.83 -8.39
C VAL A 10 -7.81 8.19 -9.26
N ARG A 11 -7.80 8.47 -10.57
CA ARG A 11 -6.76 7.97 -11.49
C ARG A 11 -5.36 8.53 -11.20
N GLN A 12 -5.28 9.75 -10.66
CA GLN A 12 -4.02 10.34 -10.20
C GLN A 12 -3.52 9.65 -8.92
N LEU A 13 -4.42 9.29 -8.01
CA LEU A 13 -4.07 8.61 -6.76
C LEU A 13 -3.72 7.13 -6.94
N VAL A 14 -4.32 6.46 -7.93
CA VAL A 14 -4.04 5.05 -8.27
C VAL A 14 -3.18 4.98 -9.53
N PRO A 15 -1.85 4.88 -9.39
CA PRO A 15 -0.90 5.05 -10.48
C PRO A 15 -1.03 3.93 -11.52
N LEU A 16 -0.80 4.25 -12.79
CA LEU A 16 -0.81 3.24 -13.87
C LEU A 16 0.44 2.35 -13.80
N VAL A 17 1.58 2.98 -13.53
CA VAL A 17 2.90 2.35 -13.44
C VAL A 17 3.29 2.21 -11.98
N ALA A 18 4.10 1.22 -11.67
CA ALA A 18 4.63 1.00 -10.32
C ALA A 18 5.30 2.28 -9.77
N THR A 19 4.93 2.67 -8.55
CA THR A 19 5.66 3.71 -7.80
C THR A 19 6.88 3.12 -7.11
N GLY A 20 7.83 3.95 -6.68
CA GLY A 20 9.00 3.48 -5.93
C GLY A 20 8.64 2.70 -4.66
N SER A 21 7.55 3.08 -3.97
CA SER A 21 7.05 2.34 -2.80
C SER A 21 6.53 0.94 -3.15
N GLN A 22 5.81 0.80 -4.27
CA GLN A 22 5.30 -0.48 -4.79
C GLN A 22 6.42 -1.36 -5.30
N TYR A 23 7.39 -0.77 -6.00
CA TYR A 23 8.58 -1.46 -6.45
C TYR A 23 9.34 -2.05 -5.27
N ARG A 24 9.62 -1.24 -4.23
CA ARG A 24 10.29 -1.71 -3.01
C ARG A 24 9.52 -2.81 -2.29
N TYR A 25 8.19 -2.71 -2.27
CA TYR A 25 7.34 -3.76 -1.68
C TYR A 25 7.47 -5.09 -2.45
N VAL A 26 7.42 -5.05 -3.78
CA VAL A 26 7.51 -6.26 -4.62
C VAL A 26 8.95 -6.79 -4.73
N TRP A 27 9.95 -5.92 -4.60
CA TRP A 27 11.36 -6.30 -4.55
C TRP A 27 11.60 -7.35 -3.46
N GLY A 28 10.92 -7.18 -2.32
CA GLY A 28 10.83 -8.22 -1.30
C GLY A 28 12.11 -8.42 -0.51
N LYS A 29 12.36 -9.67 -0.11
CA LYS A 29 13.56 -10.06 0.65
C LYS A 29 14.73 -10.34 -0.30
N LEU A 30 15.95 -10.40 0.24
CA LEU A 30 17.15 -10.75 -0.54
C LEU A 30 17.00 -12.10 -1.26
N GLN A 31 16.31 -13.06 -0.64
CA GLN A 31 16.01 -14.36 -1.25
C GLN A 31 15.16 -14.24 -2.53
N ASP A 32 14.18 -13.33 -2.56
CA ASP A 32 13.36 -13.09 -3.75
C ASP A 32 14.19 -12.51 -4.90
N PHE A 33 15.12 -11.60 -4.57
CA PHE A 33 16.09 -11.06 -5.52
C PHE A 33 16.98 -12.17 -6.08
N LEU A 34 17.61 -12.97 -5.21
CA LEU A 34 18.49 -14.06 -5.63
C LEU A 34 17.76 -15.06 -6.51
N ARG A 35 16.52 -15.41 -6.17
CA ARG A 35 15.68 -16.30 -6.99
C ARG A 35 15.40 -15.71 -8.38
N ARG A 36 15.10 -14.42 -8.48
CA ARG A 36 14.88 -13.76 -9.78
C ARG A 36 16.18 -13.67 -10.59
N LEU A 37 17.30 -13.43 -9.92
CA LEU A 37 18.61 -13.39 -10.55
C LEU A 37 19.01 -14.77 -11.10
N THR A 38 18.79 -15.85 -10.34
CA THR A 38 19.07 -17.21 -10.84
C THR A 38 18.18 -17.55 -12.03
N PHE A 39 16.89 -17.23 -11.99
CA PHE A 39 16.02 -17.39 -13.17
C PHE A 39 16.52 -16.59 -14.38
N SER A 40 17.01 -15.38 -14.15
CA SER A 40 17.55 -14.52 -15.20
C SER A 40 18.79 -15.15 -15.86
N VAL A 41 19.74 -15.65 -15.06
CA VAL A 41 20.95 -16.33 -15.55
C VAL A 41 20.60 -17.61 -16.31
N VAL A 42 19.70 -18.44 -15.77
CA VAL A 42 19.26 -19.68 -16.43
C VAL A 42 18.55 -19.37 -17.75
N ALA A 43 17.67 -18.37 -17.79
CA ALA A 43 16.97 -17.98 -19.01
C ALA A 43 17.94 -17.51 -20.10
N VAL A 44 18.95 -16.71 -19.75
CA VAL A 44 20.00 -16.30 -20.69
C VAL A 44 20.77 -17.51 -21.21
N ALA A 45 21.15 -18.46 -20.35
CA ALA A 45 21.84 -19.68 -20.78
C ALA A 45 21.00 -20.52 -21.75
N VAL A 46 19.70 -20.67 -21.49
CA VAL A 46 18.77 -21.39 -22.38
C VAL A 46 18.64 -20.68 -23.73
N ILE A 47 18.53 -19.36 -23.75
CA ILE A 47 18.46 -18.59 -24.99
C ILE A 47 19.79 -18.71 -25.76
N ALA A 48 20.92 -18.59 -25.06
CA ALA A 48 22.24 -18.61 -25.67
C ALA A 48 22.63 -19.97 -26.26
N LEU A 49 22.18 -21.08 -25.64
CA LEU A 49 22.57 -22.44 -26.03
C LEU A 49 21.47 -23.20 -26.78
N GLY A 50 20.20 -22.88 -26.53
CA GLY A 50 19.05 -23.63 -27.04
C GLY A 50 18.31 -22.96 -28.20
N LEU A 51 18.57 -21.68 -28.48
CA LEU A 51 17.88 -20.92 -29.53
C LEU A 51 18.82 -20.50 -30.68
N ASN A 52 19.82 -21.32 -31.00
CA ASN A 52 20.80 -21.05 -32.09
C ASN A 52 20.17 -20.94 -33.50
N PHE A 53 18.88 -21.26 -33.64
CA PHE A 53 18.13 -21.08 -34.89
C PHE A 53 17.52 -19.67 -35.01
N LEU A 54 17.50 -18.88 -33.93
CA LEU A 54 17.17 -17.46 -34.00
C LEU A 54 18.42 -16.70 -34.49
N GLY A 55 18.24 -15.71 -35.35
CA GLY A 55 19.35 -14.86 -35.78
C GLY A 55 19.99 -14.12 -34.60
N ASP A 56 21.30 -13.86 -34.70
CA ASP A 56 22.13 -13.28 -33.64
C ASP A 56 21.50 -12.06 -32.96
N SER A 57 20.93 -11.15 -33.76
CA SER A 57 20.25 -9.96 -33.26
C SER A 57 19.06 -10.28 -32.35
N ALA A 58 18.24 -11.28 -32.70
CA ALA A 58 17.09 -11.68 -31.90
C ALA A 58 17.52 -12.38 -30.61
N GLN A 59 18.57 -13.21 -30.68
CA GLN A 59 19.15 -13.87 -29.51
C GLN A 59 19.71 -12.85 -28.51
N LEU A 60 20.38 -11.80 -28.99
CA LEU A 60 20.87 -10.70 -28.15
C LEU A 60 19.75 -9.92 -27.46
N ILE A 61 18.68 -9.57 -28.20
CA ILE A 61 17.54 -8.84 -27.64
C ILE A 61 16.84 -9.68 -26.57
N LEU A 62 16.55 -10.96 -26.87
CA LEU A 62 15.92 -11.87 -25.93
C LEU A 62 16.81 -12.13 -24.71
N GLY A 63 18.12 -12.30 -24.93
CA GLY A 63 19.11 -12.43 -23.86
C GLY A 63 19.17 -11.20 -22.97
N LEU A 64 19.11 -9.98 -23.53
CA LEU A 64 19.08 -8.75 -22.75
C LEU A 64 17.79 -8.64 -21.91
N VAL A 65 16.63 -8.93 -22.51
CA VAL A 65 15.34 -8.91 -21.80
C VAL A 65 15.33 -9.95 -20.68
N ALA A 66 15.83 -11.15 -20.94
CA ALA A 66 15.94 -12.21 -19.93
C ALA A 66 16.96 -11.86 -18.84
N GLY A 67 18.11 -11.30 -19.19
CA GLY A 67 19.18 -10.87 -18.28
C GLY A 67 18.78 -9.71 -17.36
N LEU A 68 17.83 -8.89 -17.80
CA LEU A 68 17.26 -7.80 -17.01
C LEU A 68 15.97 -8.21 -16.27
N TYR A 69 15.55 -9.48 -16.33
CA TYR A 69 14.32 -9.97 -15.69
C TYR A 69 14.21 -9.59 -14.22
N TRP A 70 15.31 -9.72 -13.47
CA TRP A 70 15.35 -9.36 -12.06
C TRP A 70 15.00 -7.90 -11.79
N LEU A 71 15.28 -7.00 -12.74
CA LEU A 71 15.06 -5.56 -12.64
C LEU A 71 13.63 -5.15 -13.04
N TRP A 72 13.15 -5.64 -14.20
CA TRP A 72 11.85 -5.21 -14.74
C TRP A 72 10.66 -6.01 -14.22
N ALA A 73 10.84 -7.27 -13.82
CA ALA A 73 9.74 -8.11 -13.35
C ALA A 73 9.00 -7.53 -12.13
N PRO A 74 9.67 -6.95 -11.11
CA PRO A 74 8.98 -6.33 -9.97
C PRO A 74 8.13 -5.13 -10.37
N ALA A 75 8.61 -4.32 -11.32
CA ALA A 75 7.87 -3.19 -11.86
C ALA A 75 6.62 -3.64 -12.62
N VAL A 76 6.73 -4.69 -13.44
CA VAL A 76 5.61 -5.27 -14.17
C VAL A 76 4.58 -5.89 -13.21
N LEU A 77 5.02 -6.65 -12.21
CA LEU A 77 4.13 -7.27 -11.23
C LEU A 77 3.38 -6.23 -10.38
N ALA A 78 4.06 -5.17 -9.94
CA ALA A 78 3.41 -4.04 -9.27
C ALA A 78 2.39 -3.34 -10.18
N SER A 79 2.72 -3.14 -11.46
CA SER A 79 1.81 -2.53 -12.43
C SER A 79 0.56 -3.39 -12.70
N PHE A 80 0.71 -4.72 -12.77
CA PHE A 80 -0.43 -5.64 -12.87
C PHE A 80 -1.36 -5.55 -11.66
N ARG A 81 -0.81 -5.42 -10.44
CA ARG A 81 -1.61 -5.20 -9.22
C ARG A 81 -2.36 -3.87 -9.31
N ASN A 82 -1.71 -2.80 -9.75
CA ASN A 82 -2.35 -1.50 -9.93
C ASN A 82 -3.52 -1.56 -10.91
N ARG A 83 -3.39 -2.32 -12.01
CA ARG A 83 -4.47 -2.51 -12.97
C ARG A 83 -5.72 -3.14 -12.35
N ARG A 84 -5.56 -4.03 -11.35
CA ARG A 84 -6.69 -4.59 -10.59
C ARG A 84 -7.43 -3.53 -9.78
N HIS A 85 -6.69 -2.62 -9.12
CA HIS A 85 -7.27 -1.53 -8.35
C HIS A 85 -7.88 -0.42 -9.23
N ARG A 86 -7.38 -0.23 -10.45
CA ARG A 86 -7.96 0.71 -11.43
C ARG A 86 -9.27 0.26 -12.06
N ARG A 87 -9.75 -0.95 -11.76
CA ARG A 87 -11.07 -1.42 -12.22
C ARG A 87 -12.22 -0.66 -11.55
N PHE A 88 -11.95 0.04 -10.45
CA PHE A 88 -12.95 0.86 -9.74
C PHE A 88 -12.96 2.29 -10.31
N PRO A 89 -14.06 2.71 -10.98
CA PRO A 89 -14.13 4.03 -11.61
C PRO A 89 -14.36 5.17 -10.62
N TYR A 90 -14.94 4.89 -9.44
CA TYR A 90 -15.28 5.90 -8.45
C TYR A 90 -14.49 5.70 -7.16
N GLY A 91 -14.21 6.81 -6.49
CA GLY A 91 -13.51 6.79 -5.21
C GLY A 91 -13.80 8.03 -4.39
N GLY A 92 -13.61 7.90 -3.09
CA GLY A 92 -13.82 8.96 -2.12
C GLY A 92 -12.63 9.08 -1.19
N PHE A 93 -12.29 10.32 -0.83
CA PHE A 93 -11.39 10.59 0.27
C PHE A 93 -12.16 10.41 1.57
N TRP A 94 -11.79 9.39 2.34
CA TRP A 94 -12.39 9.12 3.62
C TRP A 94 -11.51 9.66 4.75
N ARG A 95 -12.15 10.33 5.71
CA ARG A 95 -11.50 10.80 6.94
C ARG A 95 -12.32 10.40 8.17
N GLY A 96 -11.68 9.67 9.07
CA GLY A 96 -12.22 9.26 10.34
C GLY A 96 -11.18 9.34 11.46
N ARG A 97 -11.37 8.50 12.47
CA ARG A 97 -10.46 8.40 13.61
C ARG A 97 -10.16 6.94 13.91
N VAL A 98 -9.01 6.72 14.51
CA VAL A 98 -8.67 5.46 15.16
C VAL A 98 -9.61 5.24 16.34
N LEU A 99 -10.34 4.14 16.30
CA LEU A 99 -11.22 3.67 17.38
C LEU A 99 -10.42 2.83 18.37
N ASP A 100 -9.68 1.85 17.86
CA ASP A 100 -8.85 0.96 18.66
C ASP A 100 -7.57 0.52 17.93
N VAL A 101 -6.57 0.12 18.71
CA VAL A 101 -5.27 -0.34 18.23
C VAL A 101 -4.82 -1.54 19.06
N TYR A 102 -4.68 -2.70 18.42
CA TYR A 102 -4.22 -3.92 19.07
C TYR A 102 -3.25 -4.71 18.21
N VAL A 103 -2.50 -5.61 18.85
CA VAL A 103 -1.51 -6.46 18.19
C VAL A 103 -1.99 -7.91 18.24
N THR A 104 -1.98 -8.58 17.09
CA THR A 104 -2.22 -10.02 17.00
C THR A 104 -0.96 -10.73 16.55
N GLU A 105 -0.85 -12.02 16.88
CA GLU A 105 0.13 -12.91 16.27
C GLU A 105 -0.58 -13.68 15.15
N GLU A 106 -0.09 -13.55 13.93
CA GLU A 106 -0.57 -14.33 12.80
C GLU A 106 0.47 -15.36 12.38
N LEU A 107 -0.02 -16.54 12.06
CA LEU A 107 0.79 -17.65 11.59
C LEU A 107 1.07 -17.43 10.09
N VAL A 108 2.29 -16.98 9.77
CA VAL A 108 2.70 -16.60 8.41
C VAL A 108 3.20 -17.81 7.61
N GLY A 109 3.61 -18.88 8.29
CA GLY A 109 3.97 -20.15 7.66
C GLY A 109 4.31 -21.24 8.67
N LYS A 110 4.22 -22.49 8.23
CA LYS A 110 4.76 -23.66 8.93
C LYS A 110 5.93 -24.16 8.10
N GLU A 111 7.13 -24.15 8.68
CA GLU A 111 8.30 -24.77 8.05
C GLU A 111 8.54 -26.12 8.73
N GLU A 112 8.44 -27.20 7.96
CA GLU A 112 8.86 -28.52 8.42
C GLU A 112 10.37 -28.60 8.20
N THR A 113 11.14 -28.52 9.29
CA THR A 113 12.58 -28.70 9.27
C THR A 113 12.96 -29.98 10.00
N VAL A 114 14.20 -30.42 9.85
CA VAL A 114 14.69 -31.63 10.53
C VAL A 114 15.74 -31.20 11.55
N ASN A 115 15.61 -31.63 12.80
CA ASN A 115 16.61 -31.33 13.83
C ASN A 115 17.90 -32.13 13.61
N ASP A 116 18.96 -31.81 14.36
CA ASP A 116 20.26 -32.51 14.28
C ASP A 116 20.18 -34.01 14.61
N LYS A 117 19.03 -34.50 15.09
CA LYS A 117 18.74 -35.91 15.38
C LYS A 117 17.87 -36.59 14.31
N GLY A 118 17.63 -35.93 13.17
CA GLY A 118 16.85 -36.51 12.07
C GLY A 118 15.33 -36.49 12.29
N GLN A 119 14.81 -35.78 13.30
CA GLN A 119 13.39 -35.70 13.58
C GLN A 119 12.76 -34.47 12.91
N LEU A 120 11.62 -34.68 12.25
CA LEU A 120 10.80 -33.59 11.70
C LEU A 120 10.27 -32.70 12.83
N VAL A 121 10.59 -31.42 12.77
CA VAL A 121 10.13 -30.37 13.68
C VAL A 121 9.40 -29.32 12.85
N ILE A 122 8.15 -29.04 13.22
CA ILE A 122 7.34 -27.98 12.60
C ILE A 122 7.64 -26.67 13.34
N ILE A 123 8.33 -25.75 12.68
CA ILE A 123 8.55 -24.40 13.18
C ILE A 123 7.42 -23.51 12.68
N GLU A 124 6.59 -23.02 13.61
CA GLU A 124 5.54 -22.05 13.31
C GLU A 124 6.14 -20.64 13.26
N ASN A 125 6.21 -20.06 12.05
CA ASN A 125 6.67 -18.69 11.87
C ASN A 125 5.50 -17.74 12.16
N ARG A 126 5.46 -17.19 13.37
CA ARG A 126 4.45 -16.20 13.80
C ARG A 126 4.99 -14.79 13.60
N GLU A 127 4.27 -13.96 12.85
CA GLU A 127 4.56 -12.53 12.76
C GLU A 127 3.56 -11.72 13.58
N ARG A 128 4.07 -10.70 14.28
CA ARG A 128 3.24 -9.75 15.00
C ARG A 128 2.65 -8.73 14.03
N CYS A 129 1.33 -8.66 13.97
CA CYS A 129 0.56 -7.74 13.15
C CYS A 129 -0.09 -6.67 14.01
N LEU A 130 -0.01 -5.41 13.58
CA LEU A 130 -0.80 -4.31 14.11
C LEU A 130 -2.16 -4.30 13.42
N ASN A 131 -3.23 -4.21 14.20
CA ASN A 131 -4.58 -4.02 13.73
C ASN A 131 -5.07 -2.65 14.17
N LEU A 132 -5.62 -1.93 13.21
CA LEU A 132 -6.12 -0.59 13.38
C LEU A 132 -7.61 -0.60 13.05
N GLU A 133 -8.45 -0.38 14.06
CA GLU A 133 -9.87 -0.17 13.86
C GLU A 133 -10.11 1.32 13.69
N ILE A 134 -10.77 1.68 12.60
CA ILE A 134 -11.01 3.07 12.23
C ILE A 134 -12.47 3.25 11.88
N GLY A 135 -13.00 4.39 12.28
CA GLY A 135 -14.39 4.72 12.03
C GLY A 135 -14.63 6.20 11.93
N ASP A 136 -15.83 6.54 11.47
CA ASP A 136 -16.27 7.91 11.40
C ASP A 136 -17.66 8.12 12.01
N LYS A 137 -18.08 9.38 12.04
CA LYS A 137 -19.37 9.77 12.61
C LYS A 137 -20.59 9.34 11.79
N THR A 138 -20.38 8.85 10.57
CA THR A 138 -21.46 8.36 9.70
C THR A 138 -21.75 6.88 9.91
N GLY A 139 -21.01 6.21 10.82
CA GLY A 139 -21.17 4.80 11.14
C GLY A 139 -20.38 3.87 10.23
N PHE A 140 -19.49 4.40 9.37
CA PHE A 140 -18.57 3.56 8.62
C PHE A 140 -17.42 3.14 9.52
N GLU A 141 -17.22 1.83 9.68
CA GLU A 141 -16.14 1.23 10.45
C GLU A 141 -15.42 0.18 9.61
N THR A 142 -14.10 0.12 9.74
CA THR A 142 -13.29 -0.89 9.07
C THR A 142 -12.00 -1.16 9.83
N ARG A 143 -11.35 -2.27 9.48
CA ARG A 143 -10.09 -2.71 10.07
C ARG A 143 -9.00 -2.74 9.01
N VAL A 144 -7.85 -2.17 9.35
CA VAL A 144 -6.65 -2.21 8.51
C VAL A 144 -5.51 -2.82 9.28
N GLN A 145 -4.79 -3.72 8.61
CA GLN A 145 -3.71 -4.49 9.20
C GLN A 145 -2.38 -4.14 8.56
N ALA A 146 -1.32 -4.15 9.36
CA ALA A 146 0.04 -3.99 8.90
C ALA A 146 1.01 -4.80 9.76
N LYS A 147 2.19 -5.14 9.22
CA LYS A 147 3.28 -5.71 10.02
C LYS A 147 3.65 -4.75 11.15
N LEU A 148 3.84 -5.27 12.36
CA LEU A 148 4.22 -4.43 13.50
C LEU A 148 5.66 -3.91 13.33
N LEU A 149 5.79 -2.60 13.17
CA LEU A 149 7.08 -1.91 13.06
C LEU A 149 7.27 -0.97 14.26
N ARG A 150 8.53 -0.66 14.61
CA ARG A 150 8.86 0.23 15.75
C ARG A 150 8.18 1.60 15.62
N GLN A 151 8.05 2.11 14.40
CA GLN A 151 7.39 3.38 14.09
C GLN A 151 5.90 3.42 14.49
N HIS A 152 5.25 2.27 14.69
CA HIS A 152 3.82 2.20 15.05
C HIS A 152 3.55 2.43 16.55
N ARG A 153 4.58 2.47 17.41
CA ARG A 153 4.42 2.61 18.87
C ARG A 153 3.72 3.91 19.32
N GLY A 154 3.66 4.92 18.47
CA GLY A 154 3.06 6.22 18.77
C GLY A 154 1.56 6.34 18.47
N ILE A 155 0.96 5.35 17.81
CA ILE A 155 -0.43 5.42 17.34
C ILE A 155 -1.38 5.22 18.52
N ARG A 156 -2.38 6.10 18.64
CA ARG A 156 -3.35 6.06 19.74
C ARG A 156 -4.79 6.19 19.23
N PRO A 157 -5.77 5.61 19.95
CA PRO A 157 -7.17 5.94 19.75
C PRO A 157 -7.41 7.45 19.72
N GLY A 158 -8.26 7.90 18.81
CA GLY A 158 -8.56 9.30 18.54
C GLY A 158 -7.64 9.99 17.52
N ASP A 159 -6.53 9.37 17.12
CA ASP A 159 -5.69 9.89 16.03
C ASP A 159 -6.51 9.96 14.72
N ALA A 160 -6.25 11.00 13.90
CA ALA A 160 -6.91 11.15 12.62
C ALA A 160 -6.41 10.09 11.64
N ALA A 161 -7.34 9.43 10.95
CA ALA A 161 -7.07 8.42 9.92
C ALA A 161 -7.68 8.87 8.59
N GLU A 162 -6.90 8.78 7.52
CA GLU A 162 -7.29 9.19 6.17
C GLU A 162 -6.98 8.06 5.19
N MET A 163 -7.89 7.77 4.26
CA MET A 163 -7.66 6.75 3.24
C MET A 163 -8.48 7.05 1.97
N LEU A 164 -8.14 6.35 0.89
CA LEU A 164 -8.97 6.28 -0.30
C LEU A 164 -9.90 5.07 -0.20
N VAL A 165 -11.19 5.31 -0.39
CA VAL A 165 -12.18 4.24 -0.60
C VAL A 165 -12.55 4.21 -2.07
N LEU A 166 -12.79 3.02 -2.61
CA LEU A 166 -13.07 2.78 -4.01
C LEU A 166 -14.38 2.00 -4.15
N SER A 167 -15.15 2.35 -5.17
CA SER A 167 -16.46 1.75 -5.45
C SER A 167 -16.69 1.64 -6.95
N ARG A 168 -17.60 0.73 -7.34
CA ARG A 168 -18.18 0.72 -8.69
C ARG A 168 -19.38 1.63 -8.81
N ARG A 169 -19.96 2.12 -7.71
CA ARG A 169 -21.10 3.03 -7.73
C ARG A 169 -20.67 4.49 -7.57
N PRO A 170 -21.31 5.44 -8.29
CA PRO A 170 -20.96 6.86 -8.23
C PRO A 170 -21.33 7.52 -6.89
N ASP A 171 -22.33 6.99 -6.19
CA ASP A 171 -22.79 7.47 -4.89
C ASP A 171 -21.91 7.00 -3.72
N LEU A 172 -20.94 6.09 -3.98
CA LEU A 172 -20.10 5.45 -2.96
C LEU A 172 -20.91 4.72 -1.87
N ALA A 173 -22.15 4.33 -2.15
CA ALA A 173 -23.00 3.64 -1.18
C ALA A 173 -22.43 2.27 -0.77
N GLU A 174 -21.70 1.64 -1.70
CA GLU A 174 -21.05 0.35 -1.49
C GLU A 174 -19.53 0.50 -1.65
N ILE A 175 -18.79 0.44 -0.54
CA ILE A 175 -17.32 0.51 -0.56
C ILE A 175 -16.77 -0.89 -0.79
N GLU A 176 -16.19 -1.14 -1.96
CA GLU A 176 -15.69 -2.45 -2.36
C GLU A 176 -14.21 -2.65 -2.03
N LEU A 177 -13.44 -1.57 -2.01
CA LEU A 177 -12.01 -1.63 -1.77
C LEU A 177 -11.56 -0.41 -0.97
N ILE A 178 -10.77 -0.66 0.06
CA ILE A 178 -10.11 0.37 0.87
C ILE A 178 -8.61 0.36 0.60
N SER A 179 -7.98 1.53 0.62
CA SER A 179 -6.53 1.65 0.50
C SER A 179 -5.81 1.43 1.84
N GLU A 180 -4.48 1.55 1.81
CA GLU A 180 -3.71 1.84 3.03
C GLU A 180 -4.18 3.14 3.69
N VAL A 181 -4.04 3.19 5.01
CA VAL A 181 -4.46 4.30 5.87
C VAL A 181 -3.26 5.19 6.14
N PHE A 182 -3.43 6.47 5.85
CA PHE A 182 -2.49 7.50 6.24
C PHE A 182 -2.86 8.06 7.62
N LEU A 183 -1.90 8.07 8.53
CA LEU A 183 -1.98 8.69 9.86
C LEU A 183 -1.20 10.01 9.85
N PRO A 184 -1.87 11.15 9.65
CA PRO A 184 -1.17 12.39 9.28
C PRO A 184 -0.37 13.00 10.44
N ARG A 185 -0.75 12.70 11.69
CA ARG A 185 -0.01 13.12 12.89
C ARG A 185 1.41 12.55 12.91
N HIS A 186 1.54 11.29 12.50
CA HIS A 186 2.80 10.54 12.54
C HIS A 186 3.48 10.48 11.17
N ARG A 187 2.79 10.91 10.10
CA ARG A 187 3.19 10.73 8.70
C ARG A 187 3.47 9.26 8.35
N LEU A 188 2.63 8.37 8.87
CA LEU A 188 2.78 6.92 8.69
C LEU A 188 1.67 6.36 7.81
N TRP A 189 2.02 5.30 7.09
CA TRP A 189 1.12 4.52 6.25
C TRP A 189 0.93 3.15 6.87
N ILE A 190 -0.32 2.76 7.08
CA ILE A 190 -0.72 1.48 7.68
C ILE A 190 -1.51 0.71 6.63
N GLY A 191 -1.00 -0.44 6.23
CA GLY A 191 -1.65 -1.33 5.29
C GLY A 191 -0.73 -2.45 4.86
N THR A 192 -1.30 -3.44 4.19
CA THR A 192 -0.55 -4.59 3.68
C THR A 192 0.12 -4.30 2.33
N TYR A 193 -0.40 -3.38 1.51
CA TYR A 193 0.17 -3.04 0.21
C TYR A 193 0.00 -1.54 -0.12
N PRO A 194 1.03 -0.86 -0.64
CA PRO A 194 0.97 0.55 -0.99
C PRO A 194 0.21 0.79 -2.31
N ILE A 195 -1.11 0.83 -2.25
CA ILE A 195 -1.97 1.03 -3.44
C ILE A 195 -1.81 2.45 -4.00
N LEU A 196 -1.55 3.44 -3.14
CA LEU A 196 -1.63 4.85 -3.48
C LEU A 196 -0.29 5.42 -3.94
N GLN A 197 -0.36 6.40 -4.84
CA GLN A 197 0.72 7.35 -5.01
C GLN A 197 0.75 8.28 -3.80
N ARG A 198 1.57 7.91 -2.80
CA ARG A 198 1.60 8.53 -1.47
C ARG A 198 1.79 10.04 -1.50
N ASP A 199 2.67 10.55 -2.35
CA ASP A 199 2.93 11.99 -2.47
C ASP A 199 1.67 12.76 -2.91
N ALA A 200 1.01 12.29 -3.98
CA ALA A 200 -0.23 12.89 -4.48
C ALA A 200 -1.37 12.82 -3.45
N PHE A 201 -1.41 11.75 -2.64
CA PHE A 201 -2.40 11.63 -1.57
C PHE A 201 -2.14 12.60 -0.42
N ILE A 202 -0.87 12.77 -0.02
CA ILE A 202 -0.48 13.73 1.03
C ILE A 202 -0.85 15.15 0.58
N ASP A 203 -0.54 15.52 -0.67
CA ASP A 203 -0.90 16.83 -1.24
C ASP A 203 -2.42 17.06 -1.23
N LEU A 204 -3.20 16.03 -1.57
CA LEU A 204 -4.66 16.08 -1.51
C LEU A 204 -5.15 16.27 -0.08
N SER A 205 -4.62 15.50 0.88
CA SER A 205 -4.95 15.61 2.30
C SER A 205 -4.71 17.03 2.82
N GLU A 206 -3.53 17.60 2.56
CA GLU A 206 -3.18 18.94 3.00
C GLU A 206 -4.07 20.01 2.36
N THR A 207 -4.41 19.83 1.08
CA THR A 207 -5.31 20.74 0.36
C THR A 207 -6.73 20.71 0.94
N LEU A 208 -7.27 19.53 1.21
CA LEU A 208 -8.59 19.38 1.84
C LEU A 208 -8.60 19.93 3.27
N ARG A 209 -7.51 19.75 4.04
CA ARG A 209 -7.36 20.33 5.38
C ARG A 209 -7.31 21.85 5.35
N ARG A 210 -6.57 22.45 4.40
CA ARG A 210 -6.51 23.91 4.22
C ARG A 210 -7.88 24.48 3.88
N LYS A 211 -8.60 23.85 2.94
CA LYS A 211 -9.97 24.25 2.55
C LYS A 211 -10.95 24.18 3.73
N ALA A 212 -10.86 23.14 4.56
CA ALA A 212 -11.69 23.03 5.76
C ALA A 212 -11.38 24.12 6.79
N ARG A 213 -10.11 24.55 6.93
CA ARG A 213 -9.71 25.64 7.82
C ARG A 213 -10.16 27.01 7.33
N SER A 214 -10.09 27.28 6.03
CA SER A 214 -10.53 28.56 5.46
C SER A 214 -12.04 28.76 5.52
N GLN A 215 -12.81 27.67 5.50
CA GLN A 215 -14.27 27.69 5.62
C GLN A 215 -14.76 27.72 7.07
N ALA A 216 -13.88 27.50 8.05
CA ALA A 216 -14.25 27.61 9.45
C ALA A 216 -14.53 29.10 9.77
N PRO A 217 -15.69 29.44 10.36
CA PRO A 217 -16.00 30.82 10.70
C PRO A 217 -14.89 31.38 11.58
N ARG A 218 -14.29 32.50 11.15
CA ARG A 218 -13.35 33.26 11.97
C ARG A 218 -14.09 33.57 13.28
N ARG A 219 -13.68 32.91 14.37
CA ARG A 219 -14.14 33.30 15.71
C ARG A 219 -13.82 34.78 15.85
N SER A 220 -14.86 35.61 15.84
CA SER A 220 -14.75 37.04 16.09
C SER A 220 -13.98 37.22 17.39
N PRO A 221 -13.01 38.15 17.47
CA PRO A 221 -12.34 38.46 18.72
C PRO A 221 -13.43 38.83 19.72
N ARG A 222 -13.56 38.01 20.76
CA ARG A 222 -14.49 38.25 21.87
C ARG A 222 -14.18 39.66 22.36
N SER A 223 -15.08 40.61 22.12
CA SER A 223 -14.85 41.97 22.58
C SER A 223 -14.64 41.89 24.09
N ARG A 224 -13.44 42.29 24.53
CA ARG A 224 -13.22 42.59 25.94
C ARG A 224 -14.16 43.74 26.24
N ARG A 225 -15.33 43.43 26.80
CA ARG A 225 -16.10 44.40 27.58
C ARG A 225 -15.17 44.81 28.71
N SER A 226 -14.59 46.01 28.56
CA SER A 226 -14.03 46.76 29.67
C SER A 226 -15.19 47.00 30.63
N SER A 227 -15.19 46.30 31.75
CA SER A 227 -15.90 46.71 32.93
C SER A 227 -14.94 47.54 33.76
N LEU A 228 -15.41 48.72 34.17
CA LEU A 228 -14.79 49.77 34.98
C LEU A 228 -14.12 50.88 34.16
#